data_AF-A0A423GDG0-F1
#
_entry.id   AF-A0A423GDG0-F1
#
_cell.length_a   1.000
_cell.length_b   1.000
_cell.length_c   1.000
_cell.angle_alpha   90.00
_cell.angle_beta   90.00
_cell.angle_gamma   90.00
#
_symmetry.space_group_name_H-M   'P 1'
#
loop_
_entity.id
_entity.type
_entity.pdbx_description
1 polymer ?
#
loop_
_entity_poly.entity_id
_entity_poly.type
_entity_poly.pdbx_seq_one_letter_code
_entity_poly.pdbx_strand_id
1 'polypeptide(L)'
;MSFGVNVWNGSGALTLDMGDFTLQKLAVMVLPANPSGGIVRPAPRSDYILMDVAGYNPSTCFVTITPRSYSTGATFGRSVIPTYRDLGGTQIAIIPYANYRFPNGSGGWIESWVESTVESVIEVVRVI
;
A
#
# COMPACT_ATOMS: atom_id res chain seq x y z
N MET A 1 35.57 -2.33 -3.07
CA MET A 1 35.20 -2.35 -1.64
C MET A 1 33.79 -2.88 -1.55
N SER A 2 33.59 -4.14 -1.15
CA SER A 2 32.25 -4.65 -0.82
C SER A 2 32.05 -4.46 0.68
N PHE A 3 30.95 -3.80 1.06
CA PHE A 3 30.55 -3.68 2.46
C PHE A 3 29.57 -4.81 2.75
N GLY A 4 29.79 -5.57 3.83
CA GLY A 4 28.87 -6.63 4.20
C GLY A 4 29.44 -7.89 4.85
N VAL A 5 28.58 -8.63 5.55
CA VAL A 5 28.90 -9.91 6.20
C VAL A 5 27.99 -10.99 5.63
N ASN A 6 28.58 -12.02 5.01
CA ASN A 6 27.85 -13.23 4.64
C ASN A 6 27.71 -14.12 5.89
N VAL A 7 26.49 -14.59 6.15
CA VAL A 7 26.20 -15.52 7.25
C VAL A 7 26.10 -16.92 6.68
N TRP A 8 26.81 -17.86 7.30
CA TRP A 8 26.85 -19.27 6.90
C TRP A 8 26.35 -20.13 8.06
N ASN A 9 25.65 -21.22 7.76
CA ASN A 9 25.28 -22.19 8.79
C ASN A 9 26.47 -23.11 9.16
N GLY A 10 26.27 -23.95 10.18
CA GLY A 10 27.29 -24.91 10.64
C GLY A 10 27.70 -25.97 9.62
N SER A 11 26.95 -26.14 8.52
CA SER A 11 27.32 -27.01 7.39
C SER A 11 28.02 -26.27 6.24
N GLY A 12 28.29 -24.96 6.39
CA GLY A 12 28.94 -24.14 5.36
C GLY A 12 28.02 -23.72 4.21
N ALA A 13 26.70 -23.82 4.36
CA ALA A 13 25.75 -23.28 3.38
C ALA A 13 25.48 -21.80 3.67
N LEU A 14 25.42 -20.99 2.61
CA LEU A 14 25.11 -19.57 2.69
C LEU A 14 23.66 -19.41 3.19
N THR A 15 23.49 -18.63 4.25
CA THR A 15 22.18 -18.37 4.85
C THR A 15 21.69 -16.97 4.63
N LEU A 16 22.58 -15.98 4.68
CA LEU A 16 22.29 -14.58 4.35
C LEU A 16 23.50 -14.02 3.61
N ASP A 17 23.25 -13.35 2.49
CA ASP A 17 24.27 -12.62 1.75
C ASP A 17 23.98 -11.12 1.72
N MET A 18 24.84 -10.34 1.07
CA MET A 18 24.62 -8.90 0.96
C MET A 18 23.52 -8.49 -0.01
N GLY A 19 23.20 -9.34 -0.98
CA GLY A 19 22.05 -9.16 -1.83
C GLY A 19 20.74 -9.21 -1.06
N ASP A 20 20.65 -10.08 -0.06
CA ASP A 20 19.50 -10.14 0.87
C ASP A 20 19.24 -8.81 1.61
N PHE A 21 20.23 -7.91 1.69
CA PHE A 21 20.12 -6.58 2.29
C PHE A 21 20.20 -5.43 1.30
N THR A 22 20.31 -5.72 0.01
CA THR A 22 20.38 -4.69 -1.03
C THR A 22 18.99 -4.49 -1.63
N LEU A 23 18.50 -3.25 -1.55
CA LEU A 23 17.18 -2.88 -2.04
C LEU A 23 17.28 -2.07 -3.33
N GLN A 24 16.58 -2.52 -4.36
CA GLN A 24 16.40 -1.80 -5.60
C GLN A 24 14.97 -1.25 -5.69
N LYS A 25 14.81 0.07 -5.85
CA LYS A 25 13.51 0.67 -6.19
C LYS A 25 13.14 0.36 -7.64
N LEU A 26 11.99 -0.27 -7.84
CA LEU A 26 11.45 -0.59 -9.16
C LEU A 26 10.50 0.48 -9.68
N ALA A 27 9.66 1.04 -8.81
CA ALA A 27 8.67 2.03 -9.19
C ALA A 27 8.31 2.94 -8.02
N VAL A 28 7.76 4.11 -8.34
CA VAL A 28 7.22 5.08 -7.38
C VAL A 28 5.96 5.73 -7.96
N MET A 29 4.96 5.92 -7.11
CA MET A 29 3.72 6.62 -7.43
C MET A 29 3.36 7.55 -6.27
N VAL A 30 2.90 8.75 -6.57
CA VAL A 30 2.27 9.63 -5.57
C VAL A 30 0.77 9.50 -5.73
N LEU A 31 0.11 9.00 -4.68
CA LEU A 31 -1.34 9.02 -4.58
C LEU A 31 -1.75 10.34 -3.93
N PRO A 32 -2.51 11.21 -4.63
CA PRO A 32 -2.95 12.48 -4.06
C PRO A 32 -3.92 12.26 -2.90
N ALA A 33 -3.99 13.25 -2.00
CA ALA A 33 -5.03 13.27 -0.98
C ALA A 33 -6.42 13.35 -1.65
N ASN A 34 -7.34 12.51 -1.20
CA ASN A 34 -8.75 12.61 -1.55
C ASN A 34 -9.57 12.77 -0.26
N PRO A 35 -9.97 14.01 0.08
CA PRO A 35 -10.85 14.25 1.20
C PRO A 35 -12.28 13.91 0.81
N SER A 36 -12.62 12.62 0.63
CA SER A 36 -14.03 12.32 0.43
C SER A 36 -14.81 12.67 1.70
N GLY A 37 -15.85 13.48 1.51
CA GLY A 37 -16.63 14.03 2.61
C GLY A 37 -16.85 15.53 2.55
N GLY A 38 -17.18 16.07 1.37
CA GLY A 38 -18.15 17.17 1.37
C GLY A 38 -19.44 16.75 2.09
N ILE A 39 -20.38 17.67 2.30
CA ILE A 39 -21.64 17.44 3.05
C ILE A 39 -22.41 16.17 2.58
N VAL A 40 -22.20 15.76 1.32
CA VAL A 40 -22.79 14.57 0.71
C VAL A 40 -21.84 13.37 0.82
N ARG A 41 -22.33 12.29 1.42
CA ARG A 41 -21.60 11.02 1.58
C ARG A 41 -21.02 10.54 0.23
N PRO A 42 -19.73 10.19 0.17
CA PRO A 42 -19.12 9.60 -1.01
C PRO A 42 -19.83 8.29 -1.36
N ALA A 43 -20.08 8.06 -2.66
CA ALA A 43 -20.67 6.82 -3.12
C ALA A 43 -19.76 5.63 -2.78
N PRO A 44 -20.31 4.45 -2.44
CA PRO A 44 -19.52 3.24 -2.26
C PRO A 44 -18.63 2.98 -3.49
N ARG A 45 -17.33 2.76 -3.26
CA ARG A 45 -16.33 2.48 -4.31
C ARG A 45 -15.89 1.00 -4.26
N SER A 46 -15.58 0.43 -5.41
CA SER A 46 -15.07 -0.96 -5.52
C SER A 46 -14.00 -1.12 -6.62
N ASP A 47 -13.62 -0.01 -7.25
CA ASP A 47 -12.55 0.13 -8.23
C ASP A 47 -11.17 0.19 -7.56
N TYR A 48 -10.08 0.13 -8.30
CA TYR A 48 -8.74 0.31 -7.75
C TYR A 48 -7.89 1.12 -8.73
N ILE A 49 -6.80 1.70 -8.24
CA ILE A 49 -5.80 2.34 -9.10
C ILE A 49 -4.77 1.27 -9.46
N LEU A 50 -4.62 0.99 -10.76
CA LEU A 50 -3.64 0.03 -11.26
C LEU A 50 -2.26 0.67 -11.29
N MET A 51 -1.26 -0.02 -10.73
CA MET A 51 0.14 0.31 -10.89
C MET A 51 0.85 -0.90 -11.51
N ASP A 52 1.42 -0.69 -12.70
CA ASP A 52 2.21 -1.71 -13.41
C ASP A 52 3.69 -1.49 -13.13
N VAL A 53 4.36 -2.54 -12.66
CA VAL A 53 5.74 -2.48 -12.15
C VAL A 53 6.55 -3.57 -12.83
N ALA A 54 7.37 -3.15 -13.78
CA ALA A 54 8.23 -4.05 -14.54
C ALA A 54 9.11 -4.90 -13.61
N GLY A 55 8.98 -6.22 -13.73
CA GLY A 55 9.70 -7.19 -12.90
C GLY A 55 9.19 -7.31 -11.46
N TYR A 56 8.01 -6.80 -11.13
CA TYR A 56 7.41 -7.10 -9.84
C TYR A 56 7.27 -8.61 -9.64
N ASN A 57 7.67 -9.07 -8.46
CA ASN A 57 7.46 -10.43 -8.00
C ASN A 57 7.14 -10.36 -6.51
N PRO A 58 5.96 -10.77 -6.04
CA PRO A 58 5.58 -10.67 -4.63
C PRO A 58 6.46 -11.53 -3.70
N SER A 59 7.27 -12.47 -4.22
CA SER A 59 8.21 -13.24 -3.40
C SER A 59 9.51 -12.50 -3.08
N THR A 60 9.88 -11.47 -3.85
CA THR A 60 11.14 -10.72 -3.68
C THR A 60 10.95 -9.20 -3.67
N CYS A 61 9.74 -8.74 -3.95
CA CYS A 61 9.37 -7.34 -3.89
C CYS A 61 8.43 -7.07 -2.72
N PHE A 62 8.52 -5.86 -2.18
CA PHE A 62 7.57 -5.34 -1.21
C PHE A 62 7.14 -3.93 -1.60
N VAL A 63 5.89 -3.61 -1.27
CA VAL A 63 5.30 -2.30 -1.53
C VAL A 63 5.31 -1.52 -0.23
N THR A 64 5.97 -0.36 -0.23
CA THR A 64 5.94 0.58 0.89
C THR A 64 4.98 1.72 0.58
N ILE A 65 4.11 2.04 1.54
CA ILE A 65 3.15 3.13 1.43
C ILE A 65 3.45 4.10 2.56
N THR A 66 3.99 5.26 2.21
CA THR A 66 4.42 6.28 3.15
C THR A 66 3.49 7.49 3.05
N PRO A 67 2.68 7.78 4.09
CA PRO A 67 1.86 8.98 4.10
C PRO A 67 2.74 10.24 4.12
N ARG A 68 2.46 11.20 3.24
CA ARG A 68 3.09 12.53 3.23
C ARG A 68 2.36 13.52 4.14
N SER A 69 1.09 13.22 4.43
CA SER A 69 0.27 13.89 5.43
C SER A 69 -0.51 12.84 6.20
N TYR A 70 -0.79 13.08 7.49
CA TYR A 70 -1.66 12.23 8.30
C TYR A 70 -3.12 12.73 8.35
N SER A 71 -3.41 13.84 7.67
CA SER A 71 -4.74 14.43 7.61
C SER A 71 -5.12 14.79 6.18
N THR A 72 -6.36 14.46 5.81
CA THR A 72 -7.01 14.91 4.57
C THR A 72 -7.65 16.30 4.71
N GLY A 73 -7.72 16.86 5.92
CA GLY A 73 -8.52 18.06 6.20
C GLY A 73 -10.04 17.82 6.20
N ALA A 74 -10.48 16.56 6.14
CA ALA A 74 -11.90 16.21 6.13
C ALA A 74 -12.55 16.50 7.49
N THR A 75 -13.70 17.19 7.46
CA THR A 75 -14.50 17.53 8.65
C THR A 75 -14.97 16.29 9.44
N PHE A 76 -15.10 15.15 8.76
CA PHE A 76 -15.53 13.89 9.36
C PHE A 76 -14.39 13.02 9.93
N GLY A 77 -13.19 13.59 10.11
CA GLY A 77 -12.11 12.98 10.92
C GLY A 77 -11.58 11.64 10.39
N ARG A 78 -11.79 11.35 9.11
CA ARG A 78 -11.36 10.10 8.48
C ARG A 78 -10.19 10.42 7.59
N SER A 79 -9.05 9.83 7.87
CA SER A 79 -7.86 9.91 7.04
C SER A 79 -7.29 8.50 7.00
N VAL A 80 -7.22 7.93 5.82
CA VAL A 80 -6.84 6.53 5.64
C VAL A 80 -5.61 6.45 4.76
N ILE A 81 -4.68 5.59 5.14
CA ILE A 81 -3.54 5.22 4.32
C ILE A 81 -4.07 4.16 3.34
N PRO A 82 -3.78 4.28 2.03
CA PRO A 82 -4.26 3.29 1.07
C PRO A 82 -3.62 1.93 1.37
N THR A 83 -4.26 0.87 0.92
CA THR A 83 -3.68 -0.48 0.94
C THR A 83 -3.42 -0.94 -0.49
N TYR A 84 -2.79 -2.10 -0.64
CA TYR A 84 -2.58 -2.70 -1.95
C TYR A 84 -2.98 -4.18 -1.96
N ARG A 85 -3.19 -4.70 -3.16
CA ARG A 85 -3.39 -6.11 -3.43
C ARG A 85 -2.61 -6.51 -4.67
N ASP A 86 -1.92 -7.65 -4.58
CA ASP A 86 -1.28 -8.26 -5.73
C ASP A 86 -2.32 -8.77 -6.73
N LEU A 87 -2.19 -8.38 -8.00
CA LEU A 87 -3.04 -8.90 -9.08
C LEU A 87 -2.39 -10.05 -9.84
N GLY A 88 -1.12 -10.35 -9.53
CA GLY A 88 -0.29 -11.30 -10.27
C GLY A 88 0.46 -10.63 -11.42
N GLY A 89 1.48 -11.32 -11.93
CA GLY A 89 2.38 -10.76 -12.93
C GLY A 89 3.08 -9.49 -12.42
N THR A 90 3.06 -8.43 -13.22
CA THR A 90 3.70 -7.15 -12.91
C THR A 90 2.78 -6.13 -12.22
N GLN A 91 1.55 -6.51 -11.87
CA GLN A 91 0.49 -5.57 -11.53
C GLN A 91 0.12 -5.57 -10.06
N ILE A 92 -0.05 -4.37 -9.50
CA ILE A 92 -0.60 -4.16 -8.16
C ILE A 92 -1.84 -3.24 -8.23
N ALA A 93 -2.86 -3.59 -7.46
CA ALA A 93 -4.03 -2.75 -7.23
C ALA A 93 -3.81 -1.91 -5.98
N ILE A 94 -3.92 -0.58 -6.10
CA ILE A 94 -3.92 0.34 -4.97
C ILE A 94 -5.37 0.65 -4.60
N ILE A 95 -5.68 0.46 -3.32
CA ILE A 95 -7.01 0.55 -2.74
C ILE A 95 -7.08 1.80 -1.85
N PRO A 96 -7.67 2.92 -2.33
CA PRO A 96 -7.70 4.19 -1.62
C PRO A 96 -8.93 4.34 -0.69
N TYR A 97 -9.57 3.26 -0.25
CA TYR A 97 -10.80 3.34 0.55
C TYR A 97 -10.77 2.43 1.77
N ALA A 98 -11.51 2.83 2.79
CA ALA A 98 -11.65 2.07 4.03
C ALA A 98 -13.09 1.61 4.24
N ASN A 99 -13.22 0.51 4.96
CA ASN A 99 -14.51 0.01 5.42
C ASN A 99 -15.17 1.03 6.33
N TYR A 100 -16.40 1.37 5.99
CA TYR A 100 -17.28 2.23 6.75
C TYR A 100 -18.57 1.47 7.03
N ARG A 101 -19.03 1.56 8.28
CA ARG A 101 -20.32 1.01 8.71
C ARG A 101 -21.20 2.12 9.24
N PHE A 102 -22.48 2.08 8.90
CA PHE A 102 -23.49 2.94 9.53
C PHE A 102 -24.73 2.12 9.94
N PRO A 103 -25.44 2.54 11.00
CA PRO A 103 -26.61 1.82 11.48
C PRO A 103 -27.70 1.74 10.40
N ASN A 104 -28.31 0.57 10.26
CA ASN A 104 -29.37 0.34 9.27
C ASN A 104 -30.80 0.61 9.80
N GLY A 105 -30.94 1.07 11.05
CA GLY A 105 -32.23 1.31 11.69
C GLY A 105 -32.97 0.06 12.18
N SER A 106 -32.48 -1.15 11.91
CA SER A 106 -33.05 -2.44 12.35
C SER A 106 -32.12 -3.24 13.27
N GLY A 107 -31.15 -2.56 13.91
CA GLY A 107 -30.19 -3.19 14.83
C GLY A 107 -28.97 -3.82 14.15
N GLY A 108 -28.78 -3.59 12.84
CA GLY A 108 -27.63 -4.04 12.07
C GLY A 108 -26.81 -2.90 11.46
N TRP A 109 -25.86 -3.27 10.61
CA TRP A 109 -24.94 -2.35 9.94
C TRP A 109 -25.07 -2.47 8.43
N ILE A 110 -24.98 -1.33 7.73
CA ILE A 110 -24.71 -1.30 6.29
C ILE A 110 -23.23 -1.03 6.11
N GLU A 111 -22.55 -1.93 5.40
CA GLU A 111 -21.15 -1.80 5.02
C GLU A 111 -21.01 -1.01 3.72
N SER A 112 -20.03 -0.11 3.67
CA SER A 112 -19.69 0.70 2.51
C SER A 112 -18.20 0.97 2.49
N TRP A 113 -17.64 1.21 1.31
CA TRP A 113 -16.26 1.63 1.13
C TRP A 113 -16.22 3.13 0.85
N VAL A 114 -15.54 3.88 1.70
CA VAL A 114 -15.47 5.35 1.62
C VAL A 114 -14.01 5.79 1.46
N GLU A 115 -13.77 6.70 0.53
CA GLU A 115 -12.44 7.07 0.05
C GLU A 115 -11.88 8.30 0.77
N SER A 116 -11.34 8.21 1.98
CA SER A 116 -10.76 9.41 2.64
C SER A 116 -9.23 9.32 2.73
N THR A 117 -8.60 9.16 1.57
CA THR A 117 -7.17 8.82 1.51
C THR A 117 -6.26 10.01 1.71
N VAL A 118 -5.26 9.85 2.57
CA VAL A 118 -4.17 10.82 2.71
C VAL A 118 -3.18 10.73 1.56
N GLU A 119 -2.59 11.87 1.20
CA GLU A 119 -1.51 11.87 0.21
C GLU A 119 -0.41 10.91 0.66
N SER A 120 -0.03 9.99 -0.21
CA SER A 120 0.91 8.92 0.09
C SER A 120 1.88 8.70 -1.06
N VAL A 121 3.15 8.41 -0.75
CA VAL A 121 4.12 7.86 -1.70
C VAL A 121 4.05 6.35 -1.63
N ILE A 122 3.84 5.71 -2.76
CA ILE A 122 3.84 4.27 -2.92
C ILE A 122 5.11 3.91 -3.67
N GLU A 123 5.96 3.09 -3.07
CA GLU A 123 7.21 2.64 -3.68
C GLU A 123 7.21 1.12 -3.73
N VAL A 124 7.70 0.58 -4.84
CA VAL A 124 7.92 -0.85 -4.97
C VAL A 124 9.41 -1.09 -5.01
N VAL A 125 9.88 -1.92 -4.09
CA VAL A 125 11.29 -2.23 -3.91
C VAL A 125 11.49 -3.73 -3.98
N ARG A 126 12.64 -4.15 -4.49
CA ARG A 126 13.06 -5.54 -4.63
C ARG A 126 14.32 -5.78 -3.83
N VAL A 127 14.39 -6.92 -3.15
CA VAL A 127 15.62 -7.48 -2.60
C VAL A 127 16.42 -8.12 -3.74
N ILE A 128 17.67 -7.71 -3.96
CA ILE A 128 18.48 -8.11 -5.12
C ILE A 128 19.68 -8.97 -4.76
#